data_AF-A0A7V0V1H7-F1
#
_entry.id   AF-A0A7V0V1H7-F1
#
_cell.length_a   1.000
_cell.length_b   1.000
_cell.length_c   1.000
_cell.angle_alpha   90.00
_cell.angle_beta   90.00
_cell.angle_gamma   90.00
#
_symmetry.space_group_name_H-M   'P 1'
#
loop_
_entity.id
_entity.type
_entity.pdbx_description
1 polymer ?
#
loop_
_entity_poly.entity_id
_entity_poly.type
_entity_poly.pdbx_seq_one_letter_code
_entity_poly.pdbx_strand_id
1 'polypeptide(L)'
;VEGVVEMMGPVAERAGVRVSVTSADAWPPVLADRVMLRQALINLLTHAIHAVVRGDLTIAATPGPGELCLQIVESATASRTLPIPAPLDGQARVSLPVCEALLAAQGGRLEIRREGGCWRASIRLPTPGPMTILVVDDNRDLVCLVRRYLAGHDLQVVGATGGEEALRLAAQLQPRLITLDVMMPSQDGWETLQKLKTSPETRHIPVIVCSVLHAGELARTMGASDYIPKPVSQTGLLRVLRRWLGTLPPAE
;
A
#
# COMPACT_ATOMS: atom_id res chain seq x y z
N VAL A 1 -12.16 -3.64 -0.60
CA VAL A 1 -13.04 -3.12 -1.68
C VAL A 1 -14.48 -3.51 -1.42
N GLU A 2 -14.78 -4.80 -1.26
CA GLU A 2 -16.15 -5.33 -1.01
C GLU A 2 -16.90 -4.60 0.11
N GLY A 3 -16.31 -4.46 1.31
CA GLY A 3 -16.97 -3.74 2.41
C GLY A 3 -17.25 -2.26 2.15
N VAL A 4 -16.58 -1.63 1.16
CA VAL A 4 -16.92 -0.27 0.71
C VAL A 4 -18.11 -0.30 -0.24
N VAL A 5 -18.16 -1.28 -1.15
CA VAL A 5 -19.29 -1.46 -2.07
C VAL A 5 -20.57 -1.77 -1.32
N GLU A 6 -20.52 -2.68 -0.34
CA GLU A 6 -21.65 -3.03 0.52
C GLU A 6 -22.17 -1.79 1.29
N MET A 7 -21.27 -1.01 1.86
CA MET A 7 -21.59 0.25 2.55
C MET A 7 -22.24 1.28 1.62
N MET A 8 -21.83 1.32 0.36
CA MET A 8 -22.33 2.28 -0.63
C MET A 8 -23.58 1.79 -1.37
N GLY A 9 -23.99 0.54 -1.20
CA GLY A 9 -25.17 -0.06 -1.85
C GLY A 9 -26.43 0.81 -1.76
N PRO A 10 -26.88 1.24 -0.57
CA PRO A 10 -28.08 2.06 -0.43
C PRO A 10 -27.99 3.45 -1.07
N VAL A 11 -26.79 3.98 -1.27
CA VAL A 11 -26.56 5.26 -1.96
C VAL A 11 -26.62 5.05 -3.47
N ALA A 12 -25.98 3.98 -3.95
CA ALA A 12 -25.99 3.61 -5.36
C ALA A 12 -27.41 3.25 -5.85
N GLU A 13 -28.18 2.47 -5.08
CA GLU A 13 -29.56 2.10 -5.40
C GLU A 13 -30.48 3.33 -5.51
N ARG A 14 -30.36 4.30 -4.60
CA ARG A 14 -31.12 5.56 -4.66
C ARG A 14 -30.80 6.39 -5.90
N ALA A 15 -29.56 6.32 -6.38
CA ALA A 15 -29.13 6.95 -7.62
C ALA A 15 -29.50 6.12 -8.88
N GLY A 16 -30.04 4.90 -8.72
CA GLY A 16 -30.33 4.00 -9.84
C GLY A 16 -29.09 3.38 -10.49
N VAL A 17 -28.02 3.20 -9.71
CA VAL A 17 -26.74 2.62 -10.13
C VAL A 17 -26.51 1.31 -9.37
N ARG A 18 -26.13 0.23 -10.06
CA ARG A 18 -25.71 -1.02 -9.41
C ARG A 18 -24.18 -1.09 -9.42
N VAL A 19 -23.58 -1.35 -8.27
CA VAL A 19 -22.13 -1.53 -8.17
C VAL A 19 -21.82 -3.01 -7.97
N SER A 20 -21.02 -3.59 -8.85
CA SER A 20 -20.55 -4.97 -8.74
C SER A 20 -19.03 -5.03 -8.69
N VAL A 21 -18.49 -6.01 -7.97
CA VAL A 21 -17.06 -6.31 -7.95
C VAL A 21 -16.84 -7.58 -8.75
N THR A 22 -16.00 -7.53 -9.76
CA THR A 22 -15.53 -8.72 -10.45
C THR A 22 -14.44 -9.34 -9.59
N SER A 23 -14.70 -10.54 -9.05
CA SER A 23 -13.70 -11.23 -8.23
C SER A 23 -12.51 -11.62 -9.10
N ALA A 24 -11.34 -11.05 -8.81
CA ALA A 24 -10.10 -11.74 -9.09
C ALA A 24 -9.98 -12.87 -8.06
N ASP A 25 -9.61 -14.08 -8.48
CA ASP A 25 -9.47 -15.26 -7.60
C ASP A 25 -8.56 -14.99 -6.37
N ALA A 26 -7.64 -14.03 -6.49
CA ALA A 26 -6.90 -13.44 -5.38
C ALA A 26 -6.57 -11.97 -5.67
N TRP A 27 -6.86 -11.07 -4.73
CA TRP A 27 -6.42 -9.68 -4.79
C TRP A 27 -4.99 -9.58 -4.24
N PRO A 28 -4.03 -9.07 -5.01
CA PRO A 28 -2.67 -8.91 -4.50
C PRO A 28 -2.68 -7.90 -3.33
N PRO A 29 -1.81 -8.09 -2.32
CA PRO A 29 -1.64 -7.10 -1.26
C PRO A 29 -1.21 -5.77 -1.86
N VAL A 30 -1.68 -4.66 -1.30
CA VAL A 30 -1.32 -3.30 -1.71
C VAL A 30 -0.64 -2.57 -0.57
N LEU A 31 0.36 -1.77 -0.89
CA LEU A 31 1.08 -0.91 0.04
C LEU A 31 0.28 0.38 0.26
N ALA A 32 -0.84 0.24 0.96
CA ALA A 32 -1.74 1.34 1.24
C ALA A 32 -2.25 1.25 2.70
N ASP A 33 -2.34 2.40 3.35
CA ASP A 33 -3.05 2.54 4.62
C ASP A 33 -4.53 2.21 4.40
N ARG A 34 -5.04 1.24 5.17
CA ARG A 34 -6.40 0.72 5.01
C ARG A 34 -7.46 1.81 5.21
N VAL A 35 -7.24 2.77 6.12
CA VAL A 35 -8.18 3.84 6.43
C VAL A 35 -8.19 4.88 5.32
N MET A 36 -7.01 5.33 4.88
CA MET A 36 -6.86 6.29 3.80
C MET A 36 -7.36 5.73 2.46
N LEU A 37 -7.02 4.46 2.15
CA LEU A 37 -7.52 3.78 0.96
C LEU A 37 -9.03 3.62 0.99
N ARG A 38 -9.61 3.25 2.14
CA ARG A 38 -11.07 3.17 2.29
C ARG A 38 -11.73 4.52 2.01
N GLN A 39 -11.21 5.61 2.58
CA GLN A 39 -11.76 6.95 2.35
C GLN A 39 -11.62 7.39 0.89
N ALA A 40 -10.48 7.10 0.25
CA ALA A 40 -10.26 7.37 -1.16
C ALA A 40 -11.28 6.64 -2.05
N LEU A 41 -11.53 5.35 -1.78
CA LEU A 41 -12.53 4.55 -2.50
C LEU A 41 -13.97 5.08 -2.30
N ILE A 42 -14.34 5.48 -1.07
CA ILE A 42 -15.66 6.07 -0.79
C ILE A 42 -15.84 7.36 -1.61
N ASN A 43 -14.85 8.25 -1.59
CA ASN A 43 -14.90 9.52 -2.31
C ASN A 43 -15.00 9.29 -3.83
N LEU A 44 -14.23 8.33 -4.35
CA LEU A 44 -14.23 7.99 -5.77
C LEU A 44 -15.55 7.36 -6.21
N LEU A 45 -16.10 6.42 -5.42
CA LEU A 45 -17.40 5.81 -5.72
C LEU A 45 -18.53 6.83 -5.63
N THR A 46 -18.50 7.72 -4.65
CA THR A 46 -19.45 8.83 -4.57
C THR A 46 -19.38 9.69 -5.83
N HIS A 47 -18.18 10.04 -6.29
CA HIS A 47 -18.00 10.77 -7.55
C HIS A 47 -18.51 9.98 -8.77
N ALA A 48 -18.21 8.68 -8.85
CA ALA A 48 -18.65 7.80 -9.93
C ALA A 48 -20.17 7.69 -10.01
N ILE A 49 -20.84 7.51 -8.87
CA ILE A 49 -22.32 7.41 -8.78
C ILE A 49 -22.99 8.70 -9.24
N HIS A 50 -22.41 9.87 -8.96
CA HIS A 50 -22.93 11.15 -9.46
C HIS A 50 -22.58 11.42 -10.93
N ALA A 51 -21.48 10.87 -11.43
CA ALA A 51 -21.05 11.03 -12.82
C ALA A 51 -21.80 10.12 -13.80
N VAL A 52 -22.35 9.00 -13.32
CA VAL A 52 -23.15 8.03 -14.07
C VAL A 52 -24.64 8.33 -13.90
N VAL A 53 -25.36 8.49 -15.00
CA VAL A 53 -26.77 8.94 -14.98
C VAL A 53 -27.72 7.82 -14.56
N ARG A 54 -27.51 6.59 -15.09
CA ARG A 54 -28.12 5.28 -14.70
C ARG A 54 -27.29 4.17 -15.36
N GLY A 55 -26.96 3.10 -14.64
CA GLY A 55 -26.20 1.99 -15.22
C GLY A 55 -25.52 1.11 -14.17
N ASP A 56 -24.70 0.19 -14.65
CA ASP A 56 -23.94 -0.71 -13.79
C ASP A 56 -22.47 -0.23 -13.73
N LEU A 57 -21.93 -0.05 -12.51
CA LEU A 57 -20.52 0.19 -12.26
C LEU A 57 -19.85 -1.13 -11.91
N THR A 58 -18.78 -1.46 -12.62
CA THR A 58 -18.01 -2.68 -12.37
C THR A 58 -16.63 -2.29 -11.85
N ILE A 59 -16.26 -2.88 -10.70
CA ILE A 59 -14.93 -2.74 -10.11
C ILE A 59 -14.14 -4.01 -10.38
N ALA A 60 -13.01 -3.87 -11.06
CA ALA A 60 -12.07 -4.95 -11.30
C ALA A 60 -10.69 -4.57 -10.79
N ALA A 61 -9.91 -5.55 -10.35
CA ALA A 61 -8.48 -5.38 -10.11
C ALA A 61 -7.68 -6.23 -11.09
N THR A 62 -6.63 -5.63 -11.62
CA THR A 62 -5.66 -6.30 -12.47
C THR A 62 -4.28 -6.12 -11.86
N PRO A 63 -3.57 -7.20 -11.49
CA PRO A 63 -2.19 -7.12 -11.04
C PRO A 63 -1.31 -6.66 -12.22
N GLY A 64 -0.42 -5.69 -11.95
CA GLY A 64 0.66 -5.27 -12.84
C GLY A 64 2.03 -5.46 -12.16
N PRO A 65 3.13 -5.19 -12.88
CA PRO A 65 4.48 -5.28 -12.33
C PRO A 65 4.69 -4.22 -11.23
N GLY A 66 4.71 -4.62 -9.96
CA GLY A 66 4.93 -3.72 -8.81
C GLY A 66 3.75 -2.78 -8.48
N GLU A 67 2.63 -2.92 -9.18
CA GLU A 67 1.41 -2.15 -8.93
C GLU A 67 0.13 -2.98 -9.11
N LEU A 68 -0.94 -2.59 -8.43
CA LEU A 68 -2.30 -3.07 -8.64
C LEU A 68 -3.05 -1.96 -9.35
N CYS A 69 -3.63 -2.28 -10.51
CA CYS A 69 -4.56 -1.41 -11.19
C CYS A 69 -5.99 -1.78 -10.77
N LEU A 70 -6.63 -0.93 -9.98
CA LEU A 70 -8.06 -1.02 -9.70
C LEU A 70 -8.82 -0.17 -10.73
N GLN A 71 -9.65 -0.80 -11.53
CA GLN A 71 -10.49 -0.16 -12.53
C GLN A 71 -11.93 -0.11 -12.05
N ILE A 72 -12.55 1.06 -12.17
CA ILE A 72 -13.98 1.27 -11.97
C ILE A 72 -14.53 1.75 -13.31
N VAL A 73 -15.36 0.94 -13.94
CA VAL A 73 -15.85 1.17 -15.30
C VAL A 73 -17.37 1.16 -15.30
N GLU A 74 -17.97 2.13 -16.00
CA GLU A 74 -19.37 2.07 -16.38
C GLU A 74 -19.57 0.97 -17.42
N SER A 75 -20.31 -0.09 -17.06
CA SER A 75 -20.68 -1.15 -17.98
C SER A 75 -21.64 -0.59 -19.02
N ALA A 76 -21.16 -0.51 -20.27
CA ALA A 76 -21.94 -0.01 -21.39
C ALA A 76 -23.19 -0.87 -21.62
N THR A 77 -24.35 -0.41 -21.17
CA THR A 77 -25.63 -0.91 -21.66
C THR A 77 -25.91 -0.19 -22.97
N ALA A 78 -25.67 -0.89 -24.09
CA ALA A 78 -26.03 -0.58 -25.47
C ALA A 78 -26.34 0.92 -25.80
N SER A 79 -25.41 1.55 -26.52
CA SER A 79 -25.59 2.74 -27.36
C SER A 79 -26.73 3.68 -27.00
N ARG A 80 -26.48 4.67 -26.15
CA ARG A 80 -27.25 5.92 -26.16
C ARG A 80 -26.29 7.10 -26.10
N THR A 81 -26.29 7.88 -27.17
CA THR A 81 -25.79 9.26 -27.17
C THR A 81 -26.62 10.03 -26.15
N LEU A 82 -26.09 10.19 -24.94
CA LEU A 82 -26.69 11.00 -23.89
C LEU A 82 -25.94 12.34 -23.79
N PRO A 83 -26.64 13.43 -23.45
CA PRO A 83 -26.04 14.75 -23.37
C PRO A 83 -24.99 14.80 -22.26
N ILE A 84 -23.96 15.62 -22.47
CA ILE A 84 -22.93 15.95 -21.48
C ILE A 84 -23.64 16.32 -20.17
N PRO A 85 -23.39 15.63 -19.05
CA PRO A 85 -24.05 15.96 -17.80
C PRO A 85 -23.65 17.38 -17.38
N ALA A 86 -24.61 18.10 -16.80
CA ALA A 86 -24.39 19.43 -16.25
C ALA A 86 -23.23 19.42 -15.23
N PRO A 87 -22.57 20.57 -14.98
CA PRO A 87 -21.44 20.65 -14.06
C PRO A 87 -21.84 20.08 -12.70
N LEU A 88 -21.02 19.16 -12.18
CA LEU A 88 -21.20 18.50 -10.90
C LEU A 88 -21.41 19.53 -9.76
N ASP A 89 -22.40 19.27 -8.89
CA ASP A 89 -22.70 20.09 -7.71
C ASP A 89 -21.48 20.21 -6.75
N GLY A 90 -21.51 21.23 -5.88
CA GLY A 90 -20.38 21.64 -5.04
C GLY A 90 -19.73 20.54 -4.17
N GLN A 91 -20.44 19.48 -3.79
CA GLN A 91 -19.88 18.33 -3.06
C GLN A 91 -18.99 17.43 -3.93
N ALA A 92 -19.29 17.27 -5.22
CA ALA A 92 -18.52 16.44 -6.15
C ALA A 92 -17.25 17.17 -6.67
N ARG A 93 -17.15 18.49 -6.50
CA ARG A 93 -15.91 19.27 -6.73
C ARG A 93 -14.86 19.07 -5.64
N VAL A 94 -15.27 18.69 -4.42
CA VAL A 94 -14.38 18.53 -3.26
C VAL A 94 -13.84 17.10 -3.14
N SER A 95 -14.59 16.10 -3.63
CA SER A 95 -14.26 14.68 -3.42
C SER A 95 -13.05 14.18 -4.23
N LEU A 96 -12.81 14.74 -5.42
CA LEU A 96 -11.71 14.33 -6.30
C LEU A 96 -10.33 14.74 -5.80
N PRO A 97 -10.06 16.02 -5.48
CA PRO A 97 -8.74 16.43 -4.99
C PRO A 97 -8.35 15.72 -3.69
N VAL A 98 -9.33 15.43 -2.83
CA VAL A 98 -9.10 14.67 -1.59
C VAL A 98 -8.74 13.22 -1.91
N CYS A 99 -9.41 12.58 -2.87
CA CYS A 99 -9.08 11.22 -3.30
C CYS A 99 -7.66 11.15 -3.88
N GLU A 100 -7.31 12.07 -4.79
CA GLU A 100 -5.99 12.16 -5.39
C GLU A 100 -4.91 12.38 -4.33
N ALA A 101 -5.11 13.30 -3.39
CA ALA A 101 -4.16 13.56 -2.30
C ALA A 101 -3.96 12.34 -1.39
N LEU A 102 -5.05 11.65 -1.02
CA LEU A 102 -4.97 10.44 -0.19
C LEU A 102 -4.23 9.30 -0.91
N LEU A 103 -4.48 9.10 -2.20
CA LEU A 103 -3.80 8.09 -3.01
C LEU A 103 -2.33 8.44 -3.22
N ALA A 104 -2.03 9.70 -3.58
CA ALA A 104 -0.67 10.19 -3.79
C ALA A 104 0.20 10.09 -2.52
N ALA A 105 -0.37 10.37 -1.35
CA ALA A 105 0.32 10.22 -0.05
C ALA A 105 0.81 8.78 0.20
N GLN A 106 0.27 7.80 -0.51
CA GLN A 106 0.58 6.38 -0.41
C GLN A 106 1.32 5.86 -1.65
N GLY A 107 1.80 6.74 -2.52
CA GLY A 107 2.47 6.37 -3.78
C GLY A 107 1.52 5.86 -4.87
N GLY A 108 0.21 5.97 -4.65
CA GLY A 108 -0.81 5.64 -5.64
C GLY A 108 -1.08 6.79 -6.62
N ARG A 109 -1.69 6.46 -7.76
CA ARG A 109 -2.12 7.43 -8.78
C ARG A 109 -3.56 7.17 -9.17
N LEU A 110 -4.32 8.23 -9.40
CA LEU A 110 -5.68 8.18 -9.92
C LEU A 110 -5.71 8.79 -11.32
N GLU A 111 -6.32 8.09 -12.27
CA GLU A 111 -6.67 8.64 -13.58
C GLU A 111 -8.17 8.46 -13.82
N ILE A 112 -8.83 9.53 -14.26
CA ILE A 112 -10.24 9.48 -14.64
C ILE A 112 -10.35 9.90 -16.10
N ARG A 113 -11.04 9.08 -16.90
CA ARG A 113 -11.25 9.32 -18.32
C ARG A 113 -12.70 9.09 -18.68
N ARG A 114 -13.15 9.76 -19.73
CA ARG A 114 -14.46 9.52 -20.35
C ARG A 114 -14.23 9.29 -21.84
N GLU A 115 -14.28 8.03 -22.27
CA GLU A 115 -14.05 7.62 -23.65
C GLU A 115 -15.34 7.03 -24.22
N GLY A 116 -15.80 7.51 -25.38
CA GLY A 116 -17.01 7.00 -26.04
C GLY A 116 -18.31 7.13 -25.22
N GLY A 117 -18.36 8.08 -24.28
CA GLY A 117 -19.51 8.27 -23.38
C GLY A 117 -19.43 7.49 -22.06
N CYS A 118 -18.55 6.49 -21.97
CA CYS A 118 -18.37 5.65 -20.78
C CYS A 118 -17.41 6.29 -19.80
N TRP A 119 -17.80 6.36 -18.53
CA TRP A 119 -16.93 6.81 -17.45
C TRP A 119 -16.00 5.68 -16.98
N ARG A 120 -14.72 6.00 -16.77
CA ARG A 120 -13.70 5.09 -16.24
C ARG A 120 -12.79 5.80 -15.25
N ALA A 121 -12.58 5.20 -14.09
CA ALA A 121 -11.49 5.54 -13.18
C ALA A 121 -10.51 4.37 -13.03
N SER A 122 -9.22 4.68 -13.05
CA SER A 122 -8.13 3.75 -12.84
C SER A 122 -7.30 4.23 -11.66
N ILE A 123 -7.23 3.43 -10.60
CA ILE A 123 -6.34 3.66 -9.47
C ILE A 123 -5.16 2.71 -9.61
N ARG A 124 -3.95 3.25 -9.64
CA ARG A 124 -2.72 2.47 -9.48
C ARG A 124 -2.27 2.56 -8.04
N LEU A 125 -2.12 1.42 -7.38
CA LEU A 125 -1.59 1.30 -6.03
C LEU A 125 -0.30 0.50 -6.09
N PRO A 126 0.77 0.90 -5.40
CA PRO A 126 1.96 0.07 -5.30
C PRO A 126 1.60 -1.27 -4.64
N THR A 127 2.03 -2.37 -5.23
CA THR A 127 2.01 -3.70 -4.61
C THR A 127 3.40 -3.99 -4.08
N PRO A 128 3.55 -4.77 -3.00
CA PRO A 128 4.85 -5.20 -2.55
C PRO A 128 5.52 -6.00 -3.67
N GLY A 129 6.54 -5.40 -4.27
CA GLY A 129 7.40 -6.07 -5.24
C GLY A 129 8.42 -6.99 -4.55
N PRO A 130 9.18 -7.79 -5.31
CA PRO A 130 10.28 -8.62 -4.79
C PRO A 130 11.40 -7.80 -4.10
N MET A 131 11.33 -6.47 -4.20
CA MET A 131 12.29 -5.50 -3.66
C MET A 131 11.70 -4.67 -2.50
N THR A 132 10.75 -5.24 -1.75
CA THR A 132 10.15 -4.60 -0.58
C THR A 132 11.03 -4.78 0.67
N ILE A 133 11.24 -3.68 1.40
CA ILE A 133 11.93 -3.61 2.69
C ILE A 133 10.93 -3.14 3.75
N LEU A 134 10.81 -3.91 4.83
CA LEU A 134 9.99 -3.55 5.97
C LEU A 134 10.86 -2.91 7.06
N VAL A 135 10.52 -1.68 7.45
CA VAL A 135 11.21 -0.93 8.50
C VAL A 135 10.29 -0.88 9.72
N VAL A 136 10.71 -1.51 10.80
CA VAL A 136 9.97 -1.60 12.06
C VAL A 136 10.63 -0.68 13.08
N ASP A 137 9.98 0.43 13.37
CA ASP A 137 10.44 1.46 14.30
C ASP A 137 9.26 2.31 14.75
N ASP A 138 9.16 2.64 16.04
CA ASP A 138 8.10 3.52 16.55
C ASP A 138 8.31 4.99 16.11
N ASN A 139 9.53 5.35 15.70
CA ASN A 139 9.83 6.66 15.14
C ASN A 139 9.56 6.72 13.63
N ARG A 140 8.45 7.36 13.27
CA ARG A 140 8.06 7.62 11.86
C ARG A 140 9.11 8.39 11.07
N ASP A 141 9.91 9.24 11.71
CA ASP A 141 10.97 9.99 11.04
C ASP A 141 12.09 9.07 10.54
N LEU A 142 12.36 7.96 11.23
CA LEU A 142 13.33 6.97 10.76
C LEU A 142 12.84 6.29 9.50
N VAL A 143 11.55 5.93 9.43
CA VAL A 143 10.95 5.34 8.23
C VAL A 143 11.08 6.31 7.05
N CYS A 144 10.79 7.60 7.26
CA CYS A 144 10.96 8.65 6.26
C CYS A 144 12.43 8.84 5.84
N LEU A 145 13.36 8.77 6.80
CA LEU A 145 14.79 8.85 6.53
C LEU A 145 15.28 7.68 5.68
N VAL A 146 14.88 6.45 6.02
CA VAL A 146 15.21 5.24 5.25
C VAL A 146 14.64 5.33 3.84
N ARG A 147 13.40 5.79 3.67
CA ARG A 147 12.82 6.09 2.34
C ARG A 147 13.70 7.03 1.54
N ARG A 148 14.15 8.13 2.15
CA ARG A 148 15.03 9.10 1.48
C ARG A 148 16.39 8.51 1.12
N TYR A 149 16.97 7.68 1.97
CA TYR A 149 18.23 6.99 1.70
C TYR A 149 18.14 6.03 0.51
N LEU A 150 16.96 5.45 0.27
CA LEU A 150 16.71 4.45 -0.77
C LEU A 150 16.03 5.02 -2.03
N ALA A 151 15.71 6.31 -2.07
CA ALA A 151 15.00 6.94 -3.18
C ALA A 151 15.69 6.83 -4.55
N GLY A 152 17.02 6.60 -4.58
CA GLY A 152 17.78 6.35 -5.82
C GLY A 152 17.80 4.89 -6.29
N HIS A 153 17.05 4.01 -5.63
CA HIS A 153 17.00 2.58 -5.91
C HIS A 153 15.55 2.13 -6.11
N ASP A 154 15.35 1.10 -6.93
CA ASP A 154 14.05 0.44 -7.09
C ASP A 154 13.77 -0.50 -5.91
N LEU A 155 13.62 0.12 -4.73
CA LEU A 155 13.31 -0.51 -3.45
C LEU A 155 12.07 0.14 -2.86
N GLN A 156 11.09 -0.67 -2.48
CA GLN A 156 9.90 -0.18 -1.80
C GLN A 156 10.11 -0.25 -0.29
N VAL A 157 9.86 0.87 0.42
CA VAL A 157 10.00 0.92 1.88
C VAL A 157 8.64 1.03 2.56
N VAL A 158 8.31 0.02 3.35
CA VAL A 158 7.10 -0.05 4.16
C VAL A 158 7.47 0.13 5.62
N GLY A 159 6.78 1.02 6.32
CA GLY A 159 6.96 1.21 7.76
C GLY A 159 5.98 0.39 8.58
N ALA A 160 6.44 -0.14 9.70
CA ALA A 160 5.61 -0.63 10.80
C ALA A 160 6.02 0.09 12.09
N THR A 161 5.05 0.51 12.88
CA THR A 161 5.29 1.27 14.12
C THR A 161 5.24 0.43 15.40
N GLY A 162 5.03 -0.88 15.26
CA GLY A 162 5.05 -1.85 16.34
C GLY A 162 5.26 -3.27 15.82
N GLY A 163 5.57 -4.18 16.73
CA GLY A 163 5.79 -5.61 16.48
C GLY A 163 4.57 -6.36 15.94
N GLU A 164 3.36 -6.12 16.45
CA GLU A 164 2.14 -6.74 15.91
C GLU A 164 1.89 -6.34 14.45
N GLU A 165 2.02 -5.04 14.16
CA GLU A 165 1.93 -4.53 12.80
C GLU A 165 3.04 -5.13 11.92
N ALA A 166 4.26 -5.23 12.44
CA ALA A 166 5.39 -5.82 11.75
C ALA A 166 5.18 -7.30 11.41
N LEU A 167 4.67 -8.11 12.35
CA LEU A 167 4.38 -9.53 12.12
C LEU A 167 3.31 -9.71 11.04
N ARG A 168 2.22 -8.92 11.11
CA ARG A 168 1.17 -8.92 10.10
C ARG A 168 1.71 -8.52 8.72
N LEU A 169 2.47 -7.43 8.64
CA LEU A 169 3.03 -6.94 7.38
C LEU A 169 4.09 -7.89 6.83
N ALA A 170 4.92 -8.51 7.67
CA ALA A 170 5.90 -9.50 7.23
C ALA A 170 5.22 -10.71 6.57
N ALA A 171 4.16 -11.25 7.19
CA ALA A 171 3.40 -12.35 6.62
C ALA A 171 2.71 -11.98 5.31
N GLN A 172 2.09 -10.79 5.25
CA GLN A 172 1.32 -10.33 4.08
C GLN A 172 2.18 -9.89 2.89
N LEU A 173 3.27 -9.17 3.15
CA LEU A 173 4.07 -8.53 2.12
C LEU A 173 5.25 -9.39 1.66
N GLN A 174 5.65 -10.38 2.47
CA GLN A 174 6.83 -11.21 2.24
C GLN A 174 8.05 -10.35 1.85
N PRO A 175 8.43 -9.36 2.69
CA PRO A 175 9.51 -8.44 2.35
C PRO A 175 10.82 -9.20 2.17
N ARG A 176 11.70 -8.66 1.34
CA ARG A 176 13.02 -9.25 1.08
C ARG A 176 13.96 -9.07 2.27
N LEU A 177 13.71 -8.08 3.11
CA LEU A 177 14.45 -7.80 4.33
C LEU A 177 13.61 -6.99 5.31
N ILE A 178 13.82 -7.23 6.61
CA ILE A 178 13.22 -6.47 7.70
C ILE A 178 14.34 -5.75 8.46
N THR A 179 14.22 -4.44 8.69
CA THR A 179 15.00 -3.75 9.72
C THR A 179 14.13 -3.60 10.95
N LEU A 180 14.63 -3.98 12.13
CA LEU A 180 13.84 -4.03 13.36
C LEU A 180 14.53 -3.28 14.48
N ASP A 181 13.86 -2.27 15.04
CA ASP A 181 14.25 -1.75 16.35
C ASP A 181 13.79 -2.68 17.47
N VAL A 182 14.70 -2.94 18.39
CA VAL A 182 14.46 -3.73 19.61
C VAL A 182 14.10 -2.86 20.81
N MET A 183 14.31 -1.55 20.72
CA MET A 183 14.02 -0.57 21.77
C MET A 183 12.72 0.20 21.45
N MET A 184 11.60 -0.50 21.35
CA MET A 184 10.29 0.12 21.17
C MET A 184 9.54 0.22 22.52
N PRO A 185 8.90 1.36 22.84
CA PRO A 185 8.31 1.61 24.17
C PRO A 185 7.09 0.75 24.48
N SER A 186 6.37 0.27 23.46
CA SER A 186 5.08 -0.42 23.63
C SER A 186 5.16 -1.94 23.46
N GLN A 187 6.20 -2.46 22.80
CA GLN A 187 6.37 -3.89 22.52
C GLN A 187 7.84 -4.28 22.54
N ASP A 188 8.12 -5.47 23.04
CA ASP A 188 9.47 -6.02 23.05
C ASP A 188 9.88 -6.40 21.61
N GLY A 189 10.79 -5.63 21.03
CA GLY A 189 11.29 -5.93 19.69
C GLY A 189 12.15 -7.21 19.65
N TRP A 190 12.66 -7.69 20.80
CA TRP A 190 13.28 -9.02 20.88
C TRP A 190 12.25 -10.14 20.74
N GLU A 191 11.07 -9.98 21.36
CA GLU A 191 9.96 -10.91 21.19
C GLU A 191 9.47 -10.91 19.73
N THR A 192 9.42 -9.73 19.10
CA THR A 192 9.07 -9.59 17.68
C THR A 192 10.05 -10.34 16.78
N LEU A 193 11.37 -10.18 17.03
CA LEU A 193 12.41 -10.93 16.32
C LEU A 193 12.20 -12.44 16.46
N GLN A 194 11.95 -12.91 17.68
CA GLN A 194 11.75 -14.33 17.95
C GLN A 194 10.51 -14.86 17.19
N LYS A 195 9.38 -14.15 17.23
CA LYS A 195 8.16 -14.53 16.48
C LYS A 195 8.39 -14.56 14.98
N LEU A 196 9.12 -13.59 14.42
CA LEU A 196 9.50 -13.59 13.01
C LEU A 196 10.36 -14.80 12.62
N LYS A 197 11.26 -15.23 13.51
CA LYS A 197 12.19 -16.35 13.26
C LYS A 197 11.63 -17.73 13.57
N THR A 198 10.59 -17.83 14.39
CA THR A 198 9.91 -19.11 14.67
C THR A 198 8.76 -19.40 13.71
N SER A 199 8.13 -18.38 13.13
CA SER A 199 7.03 -18.57 12.16
C SER A 199 7.54 -19.16 10.83
N PRO A 200 6.95 -20.26 10.31
CA PRO A 200 7.30 -20.83 9.01
C PRO A 200 7.20 -19.84 7.85
N GLU A 201 6.24 -18.92 7.93
CA GLU A 201 5.94 -17.94 6.88
C GLU A 201 6.98 -16.82 6.79
N THR A 202 7.72 -16.54 7.87
CA THR A 202 8.63 -15.38 7.93
C THR A 202 10.06 -15.74 8.31
N ARG A 203 10.35 -16.95 8.82
CA ARG A 203 11.68 -17.34 9.32
C ARG A 203 12.81 -17.21 8.32
N HIS A 204 12.49 -17.32 7.03
CA HIS A 204 13.43 -17.24 5.93
C HIS A 204 13.82 -15.79 5.59
N ILE A 205 13.02 -14.82 6.01
CA ILE A 205 13.26 -13.39 5.75
C ILE A 205 14.43 -12.91 6.62
N PRO A 206 15.47 -12.28 6.05
CA PRO A 206 16.56 -11.73 6.83
C PRO A 206 16.06 -10.56 7.70
N VAL A 207 16.40 -10.59 8.98
CA VAL A 207 16.05 -9.55 9.95
C VAL A 207 17.32 -8.88 10.43
N ILE A 208 17.43 -7.58 10.22
CA ILE A 208 18.55 -6.74 10.61
C ILE A 208 18.13 -5.95 11.83
N VAL A 209 18.76 -6.20 12.97
CA VAL A 209 18.46 -5.42 14.18
C VAL A 209 19.09 -4.04 14.06
N CYS A 210 18.29 -3.01 14.30
CA CYS A 210 18.69 -1.61 14.25
C CYS A 210 18.47 -0.97 15.61
N SER A 211 19.53 -0.79 16.41
CA SER A 211 19.35 -0.36 17.81
C SER A 211 20.44 0.57 18.32
N VAL A 212 20.11 1.35 19.35
CA VAL A 212 21.08 2.08 20.17
C VAL A 212 21.85 1.16 21.12
N LEU A 213 21.28 0.00 21.47
CA LEU A 213 21.96 -1.00 22.30
C LEU A 213 23.05 -1.67 21.47
N HIS A 214 24.29 -1.66 21.96
CA HIS A 214 25.42 -2.41 21.36
C HIS A 214 25.31 -3.91 21.64
N ALA A 215 24.21 -4.54 21.20
CA ALA A 215 23.83 -5.92 21.48
C ALA A 215 23.91 -6.81 20.23
N GLY A 216 24.90 -6.58 19.36
CA GLY A 216 25.03 -7.31 18.09
C GLY A 216 25.23 -8.82 18.26
N GLU A 217 25.88 -9.27 19.34
CA GLU A 217 26.01 -10.70 19.64
C GLU A 217 24.68 -11.33 20.05
N LEU A 218 23.95 -10.68 20.97
CA LEU A 218 22.62 -11.13 21.38
C LEU A 218 21.68 -11.21 20.17
N ALA A 219 21.71 -10.21 19.30
CA ALA A 219 20.92 -10.20 18.07
C ALA A 219 21.17 -11.42 17.20
N ARG A 220 22.45 -11.78 16.98
CA ARG A 220 22.80 -12.97 16.21
C ARG A 220 22.34 -14.26 16.89
N THR A 221 22.51 -14.38 18.20
CA THR A 221 22.04 -15.54 18.98
C THR A 221 20.52 -15.71 18.88
N MET A 222 19.77 -14.60 18.80
CA MET A 222 18.31 -14.60 18.61
C MET A 222 17.88 -14.81 17.15
N GLY A 223 18.81 -15.05 16.24
CA GLY A 223 18.55 -15.36 14.83
C GLY A 223 18.53 -14.15 13.90
N ALA A 224 18.92 -12.96 14.37
CA ALA A 224 19.11 -11.81 13.48
C ALA A 224 20.25 -12.09 12.49
N SER A 225 20.04 -11.62 11.27
CA SER A 225 20.95 -11.80 10.14
C SER A 225 22.13 -10.82 10.22
N ASP A 226 21.88 -9.58 10.64
CA ASP A 226 22.92 -8.57 10.84
C ASP A 226 22.46 -7.54 11.87
N TYR A 227 23.33 -6.56 12.14
CA TYR A 227 23.07 -5.49 13.11
C TYR A 227 23.56 -4.14 12.58
N ILE A 228 22.76 -3.09 12.77
CA ILE A 228 23.09 -1.70 12.47
C ILE A 228 22.98 -0.88 13.76
N PRO A 229 24.07 -0.24 14.23
CA PRO A 229 23.97 0.68 15.35
C PRO A 229 23.26 1.96 14.93
N LYS A 230 22.39 2.48 15.81
CA LYS A 230 21.86 3.83 15.69
C LYS A 230 22.91 4.85 16.19
N PRO A 231 23.06 6.02 15.54
CA PRO A 231 22.24 6.55 14.44
C PRO A 231 22.51 5.87 13.09
N VAL A 232 21.43 5.62 12.33
CA VAL A 232 21.52 4.96 11.02
C VAL A 232 22.09 5.93 9.97
N SER A 233 23.29 5.60 9.46
CA SER A 233 23.86 6.30 8.31
C SER A 233 23.41 5.68 6.99
N GLN A 234 23.29 6.49 5.94
CA GLN A 234 22.97 6.01 4.58
C GLN A 234 23.96 4.92 4.13
N THR A 235 25.26 5.18 4.30
CA THR A 235 26.33 4.24 3.94
C THR A 235 26.21 2.93 4.70
N GLY A 236 25.92 2.98 6.00
CA GLY A 236 25.74 1.80 6.84
C GLY A 236 24.55 0.95 6.39
N LEU A 237 23.41 1.58 6.12
CA LEU A 237 22.22 0.91 5.62
C LEU A 237 22.47 0.26 4.25
N LEU A 238 22.98 1.04 3.28
CA LEU A 238 23.25 0.53 1.92
C LEU A 238 24.24 -0.63 1.92
N ARG A 239 25.25 -0.60 2.79
CA ARG A 239 26.20 -1.71 2.96
C ARG A 239 25.50 -3.00 3.37
N VAL A 240 24.60 -2.94 4.36
CA VAL A 240 23.86 -4.12 4.82
C VAL A 240 22.88 -4.58 3.75
N LEU A 241 22.13 -3.67 3.13
CA LEU A 241 21.22 -4.01 2.04
C LEU A 241 21.95 -4.70 0.89
N ARG A 242 23.11 -4.20 0.46
CA ARG A 242 23.92 -4.84 -0.60
C ARG A 242 24.41 -6.24 -0.22
N ARG A 243 24.73 -6.46 1.05
CA ARG A 243 25.13 -7.79 1.54
C ARG A 243 24.00 -8.82 1.43
N TRP A 244 22.76 -8.43 1.74
CA TRP A 244 21.62 -9.36 1.80
C TRP A 244 20.77 -9.39 0.54
N LEU A 245 20.73 -8.30 -0.20
CA LEU A 245 19.94 -8.16 -1.43
C LEU A 245 20.79 -8.26 -2.70
N GLY A 246 22.13 -8.19 -2.59
CA GLY A 246 23.03 -8.14 -3.73
C GLY A 246 23.07 -6.75 -4.38
N THR A 247 23.15 -6.70 -5.71
CA THR A 247 23.13 -5.43 -6.45
C THR A 247 21.76 -4.76 -6.29
N LEU A 248 21.76 -3.54 -5.75
CA LEU A 248 20.53 -2.75 -5.63
C LEU A 248 20.21 -2.12 -7.00
N PRO A 249 19.04 -2.41 -7.59
CA PRO A 249 18.65 -1.82 -8.87
C PRO A 249 18.61 -0.28 -8.74
N PRO A 250 19.14 0.48 -9.70
CA PRO A 250 18.92 1.91 -9.75
C PRO A 250 17.43 2.21 -9.97
N ALA A 251 16.96 3.34 -9.47
CA ALA A 251 15.64 3.85 -9.87
C ALA A 251 15.66 4.24 -11.36
N GLU A 252 14.64 3.83 -12.12
CA GLU A 252 14.42 4.25 -13.52
C GLU A 252 14.03 5.74 -13.64
#